data_AF-A0A1I2M1M8-F1
#
_entry.id   AF-A0A1I2M1M8-F1
#
_cell.length_a   1.000
_cell.length_b   1.000
_cell.length_c   1.000
_cell.angle_alpha   90.00
_cell.angle_beta   90.00
_cell.angle_gamma   90.00
#
_symmetry.space_group_name_H-M   'P 1'
#
loop_
_entity.id
_entity.type
_entity.pdbx_description
1 polymer ?
#
loop_
_entity_poly.entity_id
_entity_poly.type
_entity_poly.pdbx_seq_one_letter_code
_entity_poly.pdbx_strand_id
1 'polypeptide(L)'
;MDDMIWDAARRWQRFLDEQNGNDPLEIACRIMKITEEAGEATQAWIGVLGQNPRKGVTHTTDDVVGELADVVFTALVAIASLGADPQKAIHDVVTKANGYIPTS
;
A
#
# COMPACT_ATOMS: atom_id res chain seq x y z
N MET A 1 0.32 -16.42 -13.45
CA MET A 1 0.89 -15.40 -12.55
C MET A 1 -0.18 -15.15 -11.52
N ASP A 2 0.16 -15.14 -10.24
CA ASP A 2 -0.85 -15.15 -9.18
C ASP A 2 -1.69 -13.85 -9.20
N ASP A 3 -2.91 -13.93 -9.75
CA ASP A 3 -3.83 -12.80 -9.86
C ASP A 3 -4.48 -12.43 -8.52
N MET A 4 -4.17 -13.20 -7.46
CA MET A 4 -4.73 -13.05 -6.12
C MET A 4 -4.68 -11.61 -5.60
N ILE A 5 -3.57 -10.89 -5.79
CA ILE A 5 -3.42 -9.52 -5.27
C ILE A 5 -4.35 -8.53 -5.98
N TRP A 6 -4.50 -8.65 -7.31
CA TRP A 6 -5.35 -7.76 -8.10
C TRP A 6 -6.83 -8.02 -7.82
N ASP A 7 -7.21 -9.29 -7.71
CA ASP A 7 -8.57 -9.69 -7.35
C ASP A 7 -8.91 -9.31 -5.90
N ALA A 8 -7.96 -9.47 -4.98
CA ALA A 8 -8.12 -9.05 -3.60
C ALA A 8 -8.34 -7.54 -3.49
N ALA A 9 -7.57 -6.72 -4.20
CA ALA A 9 -7.74 -5.26 -4.18
C ALA A 9 -9.14 -4.84 -4.66
N ARG A 10 -9.63 -5.44 -5.76
CA ARG A 10 -11.00 -5.20 -6.26
C ARG A 10 -12.07 -5.71 -5.29
N ARG A 11 -11.85 -6.86 -4.66
CA ARG A 11 -12.77 -7.41 -3.65
C ARG A 11 -12.89 -6.50 -2.43
N TRP A 12 -11.77 -5.98 -1.95
CA TRP A 12 -11.74 -5.03 -0.84
C TRP A 12 -12.38 -3.70 -1.20
N GLN A 13 -12.14 -3.17 -2.41
CA GLN A 13 -12.85 -1.98 -2.88
C GLN A 13 -14.37 -2.18 -2.87
N ARG A 14 -14.89 -3.30 -3.41
CA ARG A 14 -16.33 -3.61 -3.37
C ARG A 14 -16.86 -3.72 -1.94
N PHE A 15 -16.12 -4.40 -1.07
CA PHE A 15 -16.49 -4.52 0.34
C PHE A 15 -16.59 -3.14 1.01
N LEU A 16 -15.63 -2.26 0.79
CA LEU A 16 -15.65 -0.89 1.34
C LEU A 16 -16.80 -0.05 0.77
N ASP A 17 -17.11 -0.19 -0.52
CA ASP A 17 -18.28 0.44 -1.14
C ASP A 17 -19.59 -0.02 -0.48
N GLU A 18 -19.70 -1.31 -0.16
CA GLU A 18 -20.87 -1.87 0.52
C GLU A 18 -21.00 -1.40 1.97
N GLN A 19 -19.88 -1.25 2.69
CA GLN A 19 -19.91 -0.86 4.11
C GLN A 19 -20.09 0.65 4.31
N ASN A 20 -19.40 1.47 3.52
CA ASN A 20 -19.29 2.91 3.78
C ASN A 20 -19.86 3.77 2.64
N GLY A 21 -20.11 3.18 1.46
CA GLY A 21 -20.37 3.92 0.24
C GLY A 21 -19.08 4.33 -0.48
N ASN A 22 -19.24 5.07 -1.59
CA ASN A 22 -18.16 5.47 -2.49
C ASN A 22 -18.21 6.97 -2.83
N ASP A 23 -18.76 7.78 -1.94
CA ASP A 23 -18.73 9.22 -2.11
C ASP A 23 -17.28 9.77 -2.03
N PRO A 24 -17.04 11.02 -2.45
CA PRO A 24 -15.69 11.59 -2.45
C PRO A 24 -14.99 11.61 -1.09
N LEU A 25 -15.73 11.68 0.02
CA LEU A 25 -15.15 11.65 1.36
C LEU A 25 -14.63 10.24 1.68
N GLU A 26 -15.42 9.21 1.40
CA GLU A 26 -14.99 7.82 1.61
C GLU A 26 -13.79 7.44 0.74
N ILE A 27 -13.77 7.91 -0.51
CA ILE A 27 -12.60 7.75 -1.39
C ILE A 27 -11.38 8.48 -0.79
N ALA A 28 -11.56 9.69 -0.27
CA ALA A 28 -10.48 10.42 0.40
C ALA A 28 -9.95 9.65 1.63
N CYS A 29 -10.81 9.03 2.43
CA CYS A 29 -10.41 8.17 3.54
C CYS A 29 -9.53 7.00 3.08
N ARG A 30 -9.90 6.33 1.98
CA ARG A 30 -9.12 5.21 1.41
C ARG A 30 -7.75 5.67 0.90
N ILE A 31 -7.64 6.88 0.39
CA ILE A 31 -6.36 7.48 0.01
C ILE A 31 -5.55 7.84 1.27
N MET A 32 -6.18 8.42 2.29
CA MET A 32 -5.51 8.78 3.55
C MET A 32 -4.97 7.57 4.31
N LYS A 33 -5.60 6.39 4.17
CA LYS A 33 -5.11 5.13 4.72
C LYS A 33 -3.66 4.83 4.28
N ILE A 34 -3.25 5.26 3.08
CA ILE A 34 -1.85 5.12 2.63
C ILE A 34 -0.86 5.83 3.57
N THR A 35 -1.23 7.02 4.08
CA THR A 35 -0.40 7.77 5.02
C THR A 35 -0.29 7.06 6.37
N GLU A 36 -1.36 6.41 6.80
CA GLU A 36 -1.38 5.58 8.00
C GLU A 36 -0.39 4.41 7.86
N GLU A 37 -0.52 3.59 6.82
CA GLU A 37 0.38 2.46 6.57
C GLU A 37 1.85 2.89 6.40
N ALA A 38 2.09 4.02 5.74
CA ALA A 38 3.45 4.57 5.60
C ALA A 38 4.03 5.01 6.95
N GLY A 39 3.18 5.50 7.85
CA GLY A 39 3.53 5.79 9.24
C GLY A 39 3.89 4.54 10.03
N GLU A 40 3.14 3.45 9.84
CA GLU A 40 3.40 2.15 10.47
C GLU A 40 4.72 1.55 9.98
N ALA A 41 4.99 1.58 8.67
CA ALA A 41 6.29 1.16 8.12
C ALA A 41 7.46 1.98 8.69
N THR A 42 7.26 3.30 8.85
CA THR A 42 8.26 4.17 9.48
C THR A 42 8.48 3.79 10.95
N GLN A 43 7.40 3.54 11.69
CA GLN A 43 7.45 3.14 13.08
C GLN A 43 8.15 1.79 13.25
N ALA A 44 7.85 0.81 12.41
CA ALA A 44 8.49 -0.50 12.40
C ALA A 44 10.00 -0.35 12.16
N TRP A 45 10.41 0.47 11.19
CA TRP A 45 11.84 0.70 10.91
C TRP A 45 12.57 1.38 12.08
N ILE A 46 11.95 2.38 12.71
CA ILE A 46 12.47 3.00 13.94
C ILE A 46 12.61 1.94 15.05
N GLY A 47 11.65 1.02 15.14
CA GLY A 47 11.64 -0.11 16.05
C GLY A 47 12.77 -1.12 15.80
N VAL A 48 13.09 -1.40 14.54
CA VAL A 48 14.24 -2.24 14.14
C VAL A 48 15.55 -1.60 14.57
N LEU A 49 15.71 -0.30 14.32
CA LEU A 49 16.93 0.42 14.67
C LEU A 49 17.08 0.64 16.18
N GLY A 50 16.03 0.41 16.97
CA GLY A 50 16.01 0.68 18.40
C GLY A 50 16.23 2.15 18.77
N GLN A 51 15.87 3.07 17.85
CA GLN A 51 16.17 4.51 17.98
C GLN A 51 15.47 5.18 19.16
N ASN A 52 14.37 4.60 19.67
CA ASN A 52 13.71 5.10 20.87
C ASN A 52 14.38 4.51 22.13
N PRO A 53 15.15 5.30 22.90
CA PRO A 53 15.92 4.79 24.04
C PRO A 53 15.05 4.23 25.16
N ARG A 54 13.76 4.59 25.21
CA ARG A 54 12.79 4.10 26.20
C ARG A 54 12.24 2.72 25.87
N LYS A 55 12.36 2.27 24.61
CA LYS A 55 11.78 1.01 24.13
C LYS A 55 12.82 0.03 23.59
N GLY A 56 14.00 0.50 23.18
CA GLY A 56 15.00 -0.36 22.55
C GLY A 56 14.49 -0.93 21.21
N VAL A 57 15.00 -2.10 20.82
CA VAL A 57 14.56 -2.81 19.62
C VAL A 57 13.19 -3.44 19.88
N THR A 58 12.20 -3.08 19.07
CA THR A 58 10.81 -3.53 19.23
C THR A 58 10.25 -4.28 18.03
N HIS A 59 10.92 -4.20 16.88
CA HIS A 59 10.47 -4.80 15.62
C HIS A 59 11.64 -5.50 14.94
N THR A 60 11.30 -6.36 13.99
CA THR A 60 12.19 -7.07 13.09
C THR A 60 12.08 -6.49 11.68
N THR A 61 13.04 -6.83 10.82
CA THR A 61 12.95 -6.46 9.40
C THR A 61 11.72 -7.07 8.73
N ASP A 62 11.27 -8.25 9.17
CA ASP A 62 10.07 -8.90 8.63
C ASP A 62 8.81 -8.08 8.93
N ASP A 63 8.72 -7.46 10.12
CA ASP A 63 7.63 -6.54 10.45
C ASP A 63 7.61 -5.37 9.45
N VAL A 64 8.78 -4.78 9.14
CA VAL A 64 8.89 -3.69 8.15
C VAL A 64 8.45 -4.13 6.76
N VAL A 65 8.79 -5.35 6.34
CA VAL A 65 8.34 -5.90 5.06
C VAL A 65 6.81 -6.04 5.04
N GLY A 66 6.21 -6.47 6.15
CA GLY A 66 4.76 -6.51 6.34
C GLY A 66 4.11 -5.15 6.12
N GLU A 67 4.58 -4.14 6.85
CA GLU A 67 4.02 -2.77 6.74
C GLU A 67 4.20 -2.17 5.33
N LEU A 68 5.34 -2.44 4.67
CA LEU A 68 5.53 -2.02 3.28
C LEU A 68 4.57 -2.75 2.32
N ALA A 69 4.24 -4.01 2.59
CA ALA A 69 3.25 -4.74 1.83
C ALA A 69 1.83 -4.17 2.04
N ASP A 70 1.50 -3.74 3.26
CA ASP A 70 0.23 -3.07 3.58
C ASP A 70 0.10 -1.72 2.88
N VAL A 71 1.19 -0.93 2.78
CA VAL A 71 1.24 0.28 1.93
C VAL A 71 0.91 -0.05 0.48
N VAL A 72 1.56 -1.08 -0.08
CA VAL A 72 1.34 -1.51 -1.47
C VAL A 72 -0.13 -1.90 -1.66
N PHE A 73 -0.65 -2.78 -0.80
CA PHE A 73 -2.01 -3.29 -0.94
C PHE A 73 -3.06 -2.18 -0.79
N THR A 74 -2.88 -1.28 0.18
CA THR A 74 -3.75 -0.12 0.39
C THR A 74 -3.76 0.80 -0.82
N ALA A 75 -2.60 1.05 -1.45
CA ALA A 75 -2.53 1.83 -2.68
C ALA A 75 -3.31 1.17 -3.83
N LEU A 76 -3.26 -0.16 -3.97
CA LEU A 76 -4.04 -0.88 -4.99
C LEU A 76 -5.55 -0.75 -4.75
N VAL A 77 -6.00 -0.84 -3.49
CA VAL A 77 -7.41 -0.64 -3.13
C VAL A 77 -7.85 0.81 -3.42
N ALA A 78 -7.01 1.80 -3.13
CA ALA A 78 -7.29 3.20 -3.44
C ALA A 78 -7.38 3.45 -4.96
N ILE A 79 -6.48 2.86 -5.76
CA ILE A 79 -6.56 2.92 -7.23
C ILE A 79 -7.88 2.33 -7.74
N ALA A 80 -8.26 1.16 -7.25
CA ALA A 80 -9.53 0.53 -7.61
C ALA A 80 -10.74 1.40 -7.20
N SER A 81 -10.67 2.07 -6.05
CA SER A 81 -11.72 2.96 -5.55
C SER A 81 -11.93 4.21 -6.40
N LEU A 82 -10.91 4.61 -7.17
CA LEU A 82 -11.01 5.67 -8.18
C LEU A 82 -11.57 5.18 -9.53
N GLY A 83 -11.98 3.91 -9.62
CA GLY A 83 -12.49 3.30 -10.84
C GLY A 83 -11.42 2.91 -11.86
N ALA A 84 -10.14 2.96 -11.48
CA ALA A 84 -9.03 2.54 -12.34
C ALA A 84 -8.69 1.05 -12.14
N ASP A 85 -8.11 0.43 -13.16
CA ASP A 85 -7.55 -0.92 -13.04
C ASP A 85 -6.17 -0.88 -12.36
N PRO A 86 -5.99 -1.46 -11.15
CA PRO A 86 -4.72 -1.44 -10.46
C PRO A 86 -3.59 -2.14 -11.22
N GLN A 87 -3.90 -3.25 -11.91
CA GLN A 87 -2.89 -4.01 -12.64
C GLN A 87 -2.32 -3.17 -13.79
N LYS A 88 -3.21 -2.55 -14.58
CA LYS A 88 -2.80 -1.61 -15.64
C LYS A 88 -2.01 -0.42 -15.08
N ALA A 89 -2.48 0.18 -13.98
CA ALA A 89 -1.81 1.35 -13.39
C ALA A 89 -0.36 1.03 -12.96
N ILE A 90 -0.15 -0.11 -12.30
CA ILE A 90 1.19 -0.55 -11.92
C ILE A 90 2.05 -0.89 -13.15
N HIS A 91 1.49 -1.57 -14.15
CA HIS A 91 2.20 -1.86 -15.39
C HIS A 91 2.72 -0.59 -16.08
N ASP A 92 1.90 0.45 -16.15
CA ASP A 92 2.27 1.74 -16.74
C ASP A 92 3.42 2.41 -15.96
N VAL A 93 3.38 2.37 -14.63
CA VAL A 93 4.45 2.88 -13.77
C VAL A 93 5.75 2.10 -13.97
N VAL A 94 5.69 0.77 -14.02
CA VAL A 94 6.86 -0.09 -14.25
C VAL A 94 7.48 0.18 -15.63
N THR A 95 6.65 0.29 -16.67
CA THR A 95 7.10 0.60 -18.03
C THR A 95 7.87 1.92 -18.04
N LYS A 96 7.31 2.95 -17.41
CA LYS A 96 7.97 4.25 -17.26
C LYS A 96 9.27 4.15 -16.47
N ALA A 97 9.26 3.43 -15.34
CA ALA A 97 10.41 3.29 -14.45
C ALA A 97 11.58 2.58 -15.13
N ASN A 98 11.30 1.53 -15.89
CA ASN A 98 12.30 0.78 -16.66
C ASN A 98 12.98 1.65 -17.72
N GLY A 99 12.30 2.68 -18.25
CA GLY A 99 12.91 3.65 -19.15
C GLY A 99 14.05 4.47 -18.53
N TYR A 100 14.20 4.47 -17.20
CA TYR A 100 15.28 5.17 -16.48
C TYR A 100 16.46 4.26 -16.10
N ILE A 101 16.31 2.93 -16.21
CA ILE A 101 17.38 1.98 -15.90
C ILE A 101 18.20 1.76 -17.17
N PRO A 102 19.52 2.01 -17.18
CA PRO A 102 20.36 1.72 -18.34
C PRO A 102 20.26 0.23 -18.71
N THR A 103 20.02 -0.09 -19.97
CA THR A 103 20.20 -1.46 -20.47
C THR A 103 21.69 -1.78 -20.46
N SER A 104 22.07 -2.79 -19.66
CA SER A 104 23.42 -3.36 -19.58
C SER A 104 23.91 -3.88 -20.93
#